data_AF-A0A2Z2P7M1-F1
#
_entry.id   AF-A0A2Z2P7M1-F1
#
_cell.length_a   1.000
_cell.length_b   1.000
_cell.length_c   1.000
_cell.angle_alpha   90.00
_cell.angle_beta   90.00
_cell.angle_gamma   90.00
#
_symmetry.space_group_name_H-M   'P 1'
#
loop_
_entity.id
_entity.type
_entity.pdbx_description
1 polymer ?
#
loop_
_entity_poly.entity_id
_entity_poly.type
_entity_poly.pdbx_seq_one_letter_code
_entity_poly.pdbx_strand_id
1 'polypeptide(L)'
;MMGVLAFAVMLVLAVDRFHGHSSLAFAAAIMLLIFANAPMTRFNCPQCGKNAFLRGVFVFPWPNRICTRCGTDLDGPLAKNADG
;
A
#
# COMPACT_ATOMS: atom_id res chain seq x y z
N MET A 1 5.22 5.99 0.13
CA MET A 1 5.04 5.19 1.36
C MET A 1 5.72 5.83 2.56
N MET A 2 7.06 5.77 2.69
CA MET A 2 7.76 6.25 3.89
C MET A 2 7.49 7.72 4.24
N GLY A 3 7.41 8.61 3.25
CA GLY A 3 7.12 10.04 3.49
C GLY A 3 5.71 10.30 4.04
N VAL A 4 4.70 9.55 3.57
CA VAL A 4 3.32 9.70 4.06
C VAL A 4 3.18 9.15 5.48
N LEU A 5 3.89 8.05 5.76
CA LEU A 5 3.95 7.44 7.08
C LEU A 5 4.63 8.36 8.09
N ALA A 6 5.75 8.97 7.72
CA ALA A 6 6.43 9.98 8.53
C ALA A 6 5.53 11.21 8.77
N PHE A 7 4.81 11.69 7.76
CA PHE A 7 3.88 12.81 7.90
C PHE A 7 2.71 12.49 8.83
N ALA A 8 2.09 11.32 8.68
CA ALA A 8 1.00 10.88 9.55
C ALA A 8 1.44 10.76 11.01
N VAL A 9 2.64 10.20 11.26
CA VAL A 9 3.23 10.12 12.60
C VAL A 9 3.52 11.52 13.17
N MET A 10 4.12 12.41 12.38
CA MET A 10 4.39 13.80 12.78
C MET A 10 3.10 14.56 13.14
N LEU A 11 2.02 14.38 12.36
CA LEU A 11 0.72 15.00 12.62
C LEU A 11 0.15 14.55 13.96
N VAL A 12 0.16 13.24 14.22
CA VAL A 12 -0.33 12.69 15.49
C VAL A 12 0.50 13.24 16.65
N LEU A 13 1.84 13.19 16.57
CA LEU A 13 2.73 13.69 17.62
C LEU A 13 2.54 15.19 17.89
N ALA A 14 2.37 15.99 16.84
CA ALA A 14 2.11 17.43 16.97
C ALA A 14 0.76 17.68 17.66
N VAL A 15 -0.32 17.02 17.23
CA VAL A 15 -1.65 17.24 17.84
C VAL A 15 -1.65 16.77 19.28
N ASP A 16 -1.08 15.61 19.58
CA ASP A 16 -1.01 15.06 20.94
C ASP A 16 -0.24 15.99 21.88
N ARG A 17 0.85 16.60 21.38
CA ARG A 17 1.70 17.52 22.16
C ARG A 17 1.08 18.90 22.41
N PHE A 18 0.24 19.40 21.49
CA PHE A 18 -0.35 20.74 21.58
C PHE A 18 -1.79 20.76 22.13
N HIS A 19 -2.59 19.71 21.91
CA HIS A 19 -4.02 19.69 22.23
C HIS A 19 -4.43 18.56 23.19
N GLY A 20 -3.48 17.72 23.63
CA GLY A 20 -3.76 16.51 24.43
C GLY A 20 -4.36 15.37 23.58
N HIS A 21 -4.50 14.18 24.19
CA HIS A 21 -4.97 12.96 23.53
C HIS A 21 -6.25 13.17 22.70
N SER A 22 -6.08 13.37 21.40
CA SER A 22 -7.15 13.65 20.46
C SER A 22 -7.35 12.47 19.52
N SER A 23 -8.33 11.61 19.84
CA SER A 23 -8.73 10.44 19.04
C SER A 23 -9.07 10.81 17.59
N LEU A 24 -9.55 12.04 17.35
CA LEU A 24 -9.87 12.57 16.03
C LEU A 24 -8.64 12.74 15.12
N ALA A 25 -7.51 13.22 15.66
CA ALA A 25 -6.28 13.36 14.87
C ALA A 25 -5.66 12.01 14.55
N PHE A 26 -5.76 11.05 15.48
CA PHE A 26 -5.36 9.67 15.24
C PHE A 26 -6.21 9.01 14.14
N ALA A 27 -7.53 9.20 14.18
CA ALA A 27 -8.43 8.71 13.14
C ALA A 27 -8.11 9.34 11.76
N ALA A 28 -7.86 10.65 11.72
CA ALA A 28 -7.47 11.34 10.48
C ALA A 28 -6.16 10.79 9.89
N ALA A 29 -5.15 10.56 10.74
CA ALA A 29 -3.88 9.99 10.32
C ALA A 29 -4.02 8.56 9.76
N ILE A 30 -4.83 7.71 10.40
CA ILE A 30 -5.15 6.36 9.91
C ILE A 30 -5.84 6.45 8.55
N MET A 31 -6.86 7.30 8.41
CA MET A 31 -7.59 7.44 7.14
C MET A 31 -6.66 7.90 6.02
N LEU A 32 -5.78 8.88 6.29
CA LEU A 32 -4.81 9.37 5.32
C LEU A 32 -3.83 8.26 4.88
N LEU A 33 -3.36 7.44 5.81
CA LEU A 33 -2.52 6.27 5.52
C LEU A 33 -3.25 5.22 4.66
N ILE A 34 -4.52 4.94 4.96
CA ILE A 34 -5.32 3.98 4.18
C ILE A 34 -5.46 4.47 2.74
N PHE A 35 -5.83 5.73 2.53
CA PHE A 35 -5.99 6.28 1.17
C PHE A 35 -4.67 6.35 0.41
N ALA A 36 -3.58 6.75 1.06
CA ALA A 36 -2.28 6.79 0.43
C ALA A 36 -1.75 5.40 0.03
N ASN A 37 -2.19 4.34 0.73
CA ASN A 37 -1.80 2.97 0.44
C ASN A 37 -2.77 2.23 -0.50
N ALA A 38 -3.98 2.74 -0.71
CA ALA A 38 -4.98 2.12 -1.56
C ALA A 38 -4.46 1.74 -2.98
N PRO A 39 -3.64 2.54 -3.67
CA PRO A 39 -3.10 2.16 -4.99
C PRO A 39 -2.28 0.86 -4.98
N MET A 40 -1.65 0.49 -3.85
CA MET A 40 -0.89 -0.76 -3.76
C MET A 40 -1.75 -2.01 -3.89
N THR A 41 -3.05 -1.90 -3.57
CA THR A 41 -4.01 -3.00 -3.76
C THR A 41 -4.24 -3.33 -5.24
N ARG A 42 -3.86 -2.44 -6.16
CA ARG A 42 -4.04 -2.60 -7.61
C ARG A 42 -2.88 -3.27 -8.32
N PHE A 43 -1.73 -3.47 -7.66
CA PHE A 43 -0.61 -4.22 -8.23
C PHE A 43 -0.91 -5.72 -8.25
N ASN A 44 -1.85 -6.11 -9.10
CA ASN A 44 -2.33 -7.47 -9.26
C ASN A 44 -1.73 -8.09 -10.50
N CYS A 45 -1.48 -9.41 -10.44
CA CYS A 45 -1.06 -10.17 -11.59
C CYS A 45 -2.15 -10.14 -12.67
N PRO A 46 -1.83 -9.78 -13.92
CA PRO A 46 -2.82 -9.67 -15.00
C PRO A 46 -3.42 -11.03 -15.41
N GLN A 47 -2.79 -12.14 -15.04
CA GLN A 47 -3.25 -13.49 -15.39
C GLN A 47 -4.17 -14.10 -14.32
N CYS A 48 -3.86 -13.93 -13.03
CA CYS A 48 -4.58 -14.63 -11.94
C CYS A 48 -5.17 -13.69 -10.88
N GLY A 49 -5.00 -12.38 -11.01
CA GLY A 49 -5.54 -11.36 -10.11
C GLY A 49 -4.90 -11.29 -8.71
N LYS A 50 -3.88 -12.12 -8.41
CA LYS A 50 -3.20 -12.09 -7.11
C LYS A 50 -2.33 -10.84 -6.98
N ASN A 51 -2.42 -10.16 -5.83
CA ASN A 51 -1.58 -8.99 -5.53
C ASN A 51 -0.09 -9.37 -5.39
N ALA A 52 0.79 -8.61 -6.03
CA ALA A 52 2.23 -8.84 -6.08
C ALA A 52 2.95 -8.58 -4.74
N PHE A 53 2.34 -7.81 -3.83
CA PHE A 53 2.88 -7.53 -2.50
C PHE A 53 2.51 -8.61 -1.46
N LEU A 54 1.53 -9.48 -1.77
CA LEU A 54 1.04 -10.52 -0.87
C LEU A 54 1.80 -11.83 -1.02
N ARG A 55 2.47 -12.23 0.06
CA ARG A 55 3.20 -13.50 0.20
C ARG A 55 2.56 -14.30 1.35
N GLY A 56 1.49 -15.02 1.04
CA GLY A 56 0.66 -15.70 2.05
C GLY A 56 -0.20 -14.70 2.83
N VAL A 57 -0.13 -14.75 4.16
CA VAL A 57 -0.83 -13.81 5.06
C VAL A 57 -0.04 -12.49 5.23
N PHE A 58 1.23 -12.45 4.81
CA PHE A 58 2.11 -11.30 4.99
C PHE A 58 2.11 -10.36 3.78
N VAL A 59 2.04 -9.06 4.05
CA VAL A 59 2.29 -7.97 3.09
C VAL A 59 3.75 -7.58 3.20
N PHE A 60 4.45 -7.53 2.07
CA PHE A 60 5.85 -7.14 2.02
C PHE A 60 6.01 -5.78 1.30
N PRO A 61 7.04 -4.98 1.63
CA PRO A 61 7.15 -3.62 1.12
C PRO A 61 7.64 -3.50 -0.34
N TRP A 62 8.11 -4.59 -0.96
CA TRP A 62 8.48 -4.63 -2.37
C TRP A 62 7.64 -5.67 -3.12
N PRO A 63 7.20 -5.36 -4.36
CA PRO A 63 6.43 -6.30 -5.17
C PRO A 63 7.30 -7.50 -5.56
N ASN A 64 6.68 -8.66 -5.74
CA ASN A 64 7.40 -9.82 -6.27
C ASN A 64 7.52 -9.73 -7.78
N ARG A 65 8.70 -10.02 -8.33
CA ARG A 65 8.89 -10.12 -9.79
C ARG A 65 8.06 -11.26 -10.39
N ILE A 66 8.06 -12.42 -9.74
CA ILE A 66 7.31 -13.59 -10.21
C ILE A 66 6.04 -13.74 -9.38
N CYS A 67 4.89 -13.92 -10.02
CA CYS A 67 3.65 -14.19 -9.31
C CYS A 67 3.74 -15.52 -8.53
N THR A 68 3.53 -15.47 -7.21
CA THR A 68 3.61 -16.65 -6.33
C THR A 68 2.42 -17.60 -6.44
N ARG A 69 1.44 -17.33 -7.32
CA ARG A 69 0.31 -18.24 -7.59
C ARG A 69 0.42 -18.92 -8.96
N CYS A 70 0.67 -18.15 -10.02
CA CYS A 70 0.67 -18.67 -11.40
C CYS A 70 2.05 -18.69 -12.07
N GLY A 71 3.10 -18.17 -11.42
CA GLY A 71 4.46 -18.17 -11.97
C GLY A 71 4.72 -17.13 -13.08
N THR A 72 3.76 -16.27 -13.41
CA THR A 72 3.93 -15.20 -14.41
C THR A 72 5.01 -14.20 -13.99
N ASP A 73 5.91 -13.84 -14.92
CA ASP A 73 6.86 -12.74 -14.75
C ASP A 73 6.11 -11.40 -14.88
N LEU A 74 6.12 -10.61 -13.80
CA LEU A 74 5.46 -9.30 -13.68
C LEU A 74 6.40 -8.14 -14.09
N ASP A 75 7.67 -8.44 -14.35
CA ASP A 75 8.68 -7.48 -14.84
C ASP A 75 8.85 -7.57 -16.37
N GLY A 76 8.18 -8.55 -17.00
CA GLY A 76 8.10 -8.66 -18.44
C GLY A 76 7.24 -7.55 -19.06
N PRO A 77 7.46 -7.21 -20.34
CA PRO A 77 6.64 -6.23 -21.03
C PRO A 77 5.17 -6.68 -20.98
N LEU A 78 4.30 -5.81 -20.43
CA LEU A 78 2.87 -6.04 -20.44
C LEU A 78 2.43 -6.27 -21.89
N ALA A 79 1.69 -7.35 -22.14
CA ALA A 79 1.00 -7.51 -23.42
C ALA A 79 0.12 -6.26 -23.60
N LYS A 80 0.30 -5.57 -24.74
CA LYS A 80 -0.25 -4.27 -25.18
C LYS A 80 -1.77 -4.03 -25.02
N ASN A 81 -2.52 -4.95 -24.41
CA ASN A 81 -3.99 -4.96 -24.36
C ASN A 81 -4.56 -5.07 -22.93
N ALA A 82 -3.88 -4.57 -21.89
CA ALA A 82 -4.36 -4.64 -20.50
C ALA A 82 -5.09 -3.36 -20.03
N ASP A 83 -5.23 -2.41 -20.93
CA ASP A 83 -5.81 -1.09 -20.78
C ASP A 83 -7.13 -1.05 -21.58
N GLY A 84 -8.18 -1.60 -20.97
CA GLY A 84 -9.58 -1.38 -21.35
C GLY A 84 -10.24 -0.41 -20.38
#